data_AF-A0A292S8N3-F1
#
_entry.id   AF-A0A292S8N3-F1
#
_cell.length_a   1.000
_cell.length_b   1.000
_cell.length_c   1.000
_cell.angle_alpha   90.00
_cell.angle_beta   90.00
_cell.angle_gamma   90.00
#
_symmetry.space_group_name_H-M   'P 1'
#
loop_
_entity.id
_entity.type
_entity.pdbx_description
1 polymer ?
#
loop_
_entity_poly.entity_id
_entity_poly.type
_entity_poly.pdbx_seq_one_letter_code
_entity_poly.pdbx_strand_id
1 'polypeptide(L)'
;MPLYKFINMFPNIPKYCQKHINQIIELIHKGQLKGNETYPYKVKNTLARESKGRIILDLSEYKYTREDAMAAEKRHYKKQLT
;
A
#
# COMPACT_ATOMS: atom_id res chain seq x y z
N MET A 1 21.84 -4.99 -7.39
CA MET A 1 21.22 -6.32 -7.17
C MET A 1 19.71 -6.19 -7.31
N PRO A 2 19.02 -7.01 -8.12
CA PRO A 2 17.56 -6.98 -8.24
C PRO A 2 16.85 -7.31 -6.92
N LEU A 3 15.72 -6.67 -6.64
CA LEU A 3 14.96 -6.85 -5.40
C LEU A 3 14.61 -8.33 -5.14
N TYR A 4 14.18 -9.08 -6.17
CA TYR A 4 13.85 -10.51 -6.02
C TYR A 4 15.03 -11.37 -5.54
N LYS A 5 16.28 -11.03 -5.93
CA LYS A 5 17.48 -11.75 -5.45
C LYS A 5 17.76 -11.44 -3.99
N PHE A 6 17.61 -10.17 -3.61
CA PHE A 6 17.77 -9.74 -2.21
C PHE A 6 16.76 -10.41 -1.29
N ILE A 7 15.47 -10.46 -1.68
CA ILE A 7 14.41 -11.09 -0.89
C ILE A 7 14.70 -12.57 -0.62
N ASN A 8 15.26 -13.31 -1.59
CA ASN A 8 15.63 -14.71 -1.39
C ASN A 8 16.67 -14.91 -0.28
N MET A 9 17.51 -13.91 -0.01
CA MET A 9 18.52 -13.96 1.05
C MET A 9 17.92 -13.66 2.44
N PHE A 10 16.73 -13.03 2.48
CA PHE A 10 16.10 -12.53 3.70
C PHE A 10 14.61 -12.91 3.73
N PRO A 11 14.28 -14.16 4.11
CA PRO A 11 12.91 -14.69 4.01
C PRO A 11 11.89 -13.97 4.90
N ASN A 12 12.32 -13.16 5.87
CA ASN A 12 11.43 -12.39 6.73
C ASN A 12 10.90 -11.09 6.08
N ILE A 13 11.48 -10.65 4.95
CA ILE A 13 11.06 -9.39 4.31
C ILE A 13 9.56 -9.36 3.98
N PRO A 14 8.95 -10.39 3.34
CA PRO A 14 7.51 -10.39 3.05
C PRO A 14 6.64 -10.18 4.30
N LYS A 15 7.00 -10.84 5.42
CA LYS A 15 6.31 -10.69 6.72
C LYS A 15 6.35 -9.24 7.22
N TYR A 16 7.51 -8.59 7.15
CA TYR A 16 7.63 -7.20 7.59
C TYR A 16 6.95 -6.22 6.64
N CYS A 17 7.01 -6.45 5.32
CA CYS A 17 6.25 -5.65 4.36
C CYS A 17 4.73 -5.71 4.65
N GLN A 18 4.20 -6.89 4.97
CA GLN A 18 2.80 -7.01 5.37
C GLN A 18 2.51 -6.28 6.68
N LYS A 19 3.38 -6.42 7.70
CA LYS A 19 3.23 -5.69 8.96
C LYS A 19 3.13 -4.17 8.71
N HIS A 20 4.00 -3.62 7.88
CA HIS A 20 4.04 -2.18 7.61
C HIS A 20 2.85 -1.70 6.77
N ILE A 21 2.39 -2.48 5.79
CA ILE A 21 1.20 -2.06 5.02
C ILE A 21 -0.06 -2.08 5.89
N ASN A 22 -0.19 -3.02 6.83
CA ASN A 22 -1.29 -3.04 7.78
C ASN A 22 -1.28 -1.79 8.68
N GLN A 23 -0.11 -1.38 9.16
CA GLN A 23 0.03 -0.13 9.92
C GLN A 23 -0.42 1.09 9.10
N ILE A 24 -0.03 1.16 7.82
CA ILE A 24 -0.47 2.25 6.94
C ILE A 24 -1.99 2.22 6.74
N ILE A 25 -2.58 1.03 6.55
CA ILE A 25 -4.03 0.85 6.44
C ILE A 25 -4.73 1.38 7.70
N GLU A 26 -4.26 1.04 8.89
CA GLU A 26 -4.81 1.55 10.15
C GLU A 26 -4.74 3.08 10.24
N LEU A 27 -3.61 3.68 9.87
CA LEU A 27 -3.44 5.13 9.88
C LEU A 27 -4.39 5.83 8.90
N ILE A 28 -4.61 5.25 7.71
CA ILE A 28 -5.61 5.74 6.75
C ILE A 28 -7.02 5.61 7.33
N HIS A 29 -7.33 4.50 7.99
CA HIS A 29 -8.65 4.29 8.60
C HIS A 29 -8.95 5.28 9.71
N LYS A 30 -7.94 5.63 10.50
CA LYS A 30 -7.98 6.68 11.53
C LYS A 30 -8.03 8.11 10.96
N GLY A 31 -7.93 8.26 9.63
CA GLY A 31 -7.92 9.56 8.95
C GLY A 31 -6.61 10.33 9.09
N GLN A 32 -5.55 9.71 9.61
CA GLN A 32 -4.25 10.34 9.84
C GLN A 32 -3.43 10.48 8.55
N LEU A 33 -3.78 9.72 7.51
CA LEU A 33 -3.16 9.78 6.17
C LEU A 33 -4.19 10.12 5.08
N LYS A 34 -5.11 11.05 5.38
CA LYS A 34 -6.14 11.49 4.43
C LYS A 34 -5.52 12.06 3.15
N GLY A 35 -6.08 11.71 2.00
CA GLY A 35 -5.52 12.06 0.69
C GLY A 35 -4.43 11.09 0.20
N ASN A 36 -4.15 10.01 0.93
CA ASN A 36 -3.22 8.96 0.52
C ASN A 36 -3.91 7.59 0.39
N GLU A 37 -5.22 7.58 0.14
CA GLU A 37 -6.02 6.36 0.14
C GLU A 37 -5.60 5.38 -0.96
N THR A 38 -4.97 5.82 -2.04
CA THR A 38 -4.45 4.90 -3.07
C THR A 38 -3.09 4.28 -2.73
N TYR A 39 -2.42 4.73 -1.67
CA TYR A 39 -1.07 4.31 -1.33
C TYR A 39 -0.92 2.79 -1.12
N PRO A 40 -1.82 2.10 -0.38
CA PRO A 40 -1.71 0.65 -0.21
C PRO A 40 -1.70 -0.13 -1.54
N TYR A 41 -2.52 0.29 -2.50
CA TYR A 41 -2.57 -0.31 -3.84
C TYR A 41 -1.28 -0.03 -4.64
N LYS A 42 -0.75 1.19 -4.58
CA LYS A 42 0.52 1.56 -5.26
C LYS A 42 1.68 0.70 -4.75
N VAL A 43 1.77 0.50 -3.42
CA VAL A 43 2.81 -0.35 -2.80
C VAL A 43 2.63 -1.81 -3.18
N LYS A 44 1.43 -2.37 -3.07
CA LYS A 44 1.13 -3.77 -3.47
C LYS A 44 1.58 -4.05 -4.91
N ASN A 45 1.19 -3.19 -5.85
CA ASN A 45 1.52 -3.37 -7.27
C ASN A 45 3.03 -3.27 -7.52
N THR A 46 3.70 -2.31 -6.87
CA THR A 46 5.15 -2.11 -7.02
C THR A 46 5.92 -3.28 -6.45
N LEU A 47 5.62 -3.70 -5.23
CA LEU A 47 6.32 -4.82 -4.60
C LEU A 47 6.07 -6.13 -5.34
N ALA A 48 4.85 -6.41 -5.78
CA ALA A 48 4.56 -7.60 -6.57
C ALA A 48 5.38 -7.64 -7.87
N ARG A 49 5.49 -6.51 -8.59
CA ARG A 49 6.26 -6.40 -9.83
C ARG A 49 7.76 -6.54 -9.59
N GLU A 50 8.34 -5.72 -8.73
CA GLU A 50 9.80 -5.66 -8.51
C GLU A 50 10.34 -6.91 -7.81
N SER A 51 9.52 -7.57 -6.98
CA SER A 51 9.88 -8.83 -6.31
C SER A 51 9.62 -10.08 -7.16
N LYS A 52 9.06 -9.92 -8.37
CA LYS A 52 8.57 -11.03 -9.20
C LYS A 52 7.64 -11.97 -8.41
N GLY A 53 6.65 -11.40 -7.72
CA GLY A 53 5.63 -12.13 -6.97
C GLY A 53 6.08 -12.69 -5.62
N ARG A 54 7.29 -12.41 -5.14
CA ARG A 54 7.75 -12.87 -3.81
C ARG A 54 7.11 -12.11 -2.65
N ILE A 55 6.66 -10.89 -2.91
CA ILE A 55 5.89 -10.08 -1.98
C ILE A 55 4.56 -9.77 -2.65
N ILE A 56 3.51 -10.43 -2.18
CA ILE A 56 2.13 -10.15 -2.55
C ILE A 56 1.45 -9.67 -1.27
N LEU A 57 1.21 -8.37 -1.19
CA LEU A 57 0.55 -7.78 -0.03
C LEU A 57 -0.95 -8.09 -0.05
N ASP A 58 -1.45 -8.52 1.10
CA ASP A 58 -2.88 -8.61 1.35
C ASP A 58 -3.43 -7.24 1.77
N LEU A 59 -4.55 -6.86 1.16
CA LEU A 59 -5.28 -5.62 1.42
C LEU A 59 -6.76 -5.93 1.73
N SER A 60 -7.11 -7.17 2.08
CA SER A 60 -8.47 -7.62 2.38
C SER A 60 -9.15 -6.80 3.49
N GLU A 61 -8.38 -6.37 4.49
CA GLU A 61 -8.85 -5.51 5.57
C GLU A 61 -9.01 -4.04 5.16
N TYR A 62 -8.64 -3.66 3.94
CA TYR A 62 -8.71 -2.28 3.51
C TYR A 62 -10.13 -1.87 3.13
N LYS A 63 -10.72 -0.96 3.92
CA LYS A 63 -12.11 -0.50 3.75
C LYS A 63 -12.44 0.20 2.41
N TYR A 64 -11.43 0.61 1.64
CA TYR A 64 -11.63 1.26 0.35
C TYR A 64 -11.36 0.29 -0.78
N THR A 65 -12.31 0.18 -1.71
CA THR A 65 -12.00 -0.33 -3.05
C THR A 65 -10.97 0.59 -3.72
N ARG A 66 -10.38 0.13 -4.83
CA ARG A 66 -9.41 0.94 -5.57
C ARG A 66 -10.06 2.22 -6.11
N GLU A 67 -11.29 2.10 -6.61
CA GLU A 67 -12.09 3.18 -7.15
C GLU A 67 -12.46 4.18 -6.04
N ASP A 68 -12.88 3.69 -4.87
CA ASP A 68 -13.20 4.55 -3.72
C ASP A 68 -11.99 5.31 -3.20
N ALA A 69 -10.83 4.64 -3.16
CA ALA A 69 -9.56 5.25 -2.77
C ALA A 69 -9.19 6.41 -3.72
N MET A 70 -9.31 6.21 -5.04
CA MET A 70 -9.07 7.27 -6.03
C MET A 70 -10.05 8.44 -5.86
N ALA A 71 -11.33 8.15 -5.61
CA ALA A 71 -12.33 9.18 -5.37
C ALA A 71 -12.08 9.96 -4.07
N ALA A 72 -11.64 9.28 -3.00
CA ALA A 72 -11.27 9.91 -1.73
C ALA A 72 -10.07 10.87 -1.90
N GLU A 73 -9.00 10.41 -2.55
CA GLU A 73 -7.80 11.20 -2.83
C GLU A 73 -8.13 12.44 -3.70
N LYS A 74 -8.92 12.26 -4.76
CA LYS A 74 -9.38 13.37 -5.63
C LYS A 74 -10.22 14.40 -4.88
N ARG A 75 -11.13 13.95 -4.00
CA ARG A 75 -11.94 14.86 -3.15
C ARG A 75 -11.07 15.65 -2.19
N HIS A 76 -10.05 15.01 -1.62
CA HIS A 76 -9.11 15.69 -0.73
C HIS A 76 -8.30 16.76 -1.47
N TYR A 77 -7.76 16.42 -2.64
CA TYR A 77 -7.03 17.36 -3.49
C TYR A 77 -7.89 18.58 -3.87
N LYS A 78 -9.14 18.36 -4.29
CA LYS A 78 -10.06 19.46 -4.63
C LYS A 78 -10.32 20.40 -3.45
N LYS A 79 -10.42 19.87 -2.22
CA LYS A 79 -10.62 20.68 -1.00
C LYS A 79 -9.42 21.55 -0.64
N GLN A 80 -8.21 21.19 -1.05
CA GLN A 80 -7.01 22.01 -0.78
C GLN A 80 -6.87 23.18 -1.76
N LEU A 81 -7.56 23.14 -2.90
CA LEU A 81 -7.53 24.17 -3.94
C LEU A 81 -8.63 25.23 -3.78
N THR A 82 -9.57 25.01 -2.86
CA THR A 82 -10.71 25.88 -2.55
C THR A 82 -10.53 26.49 -1.17
#